data_AF-A0A645FW13-F1
#
_entry.id   AF-A0A645FW13-F1
#
_cell.length_a   1.000
_cell.length_b   1.000
_cell.length_c   1.000
_cell.angle_alpha   90.00
_cell.angle_beta   90.00
_cell.angle_gamma   90.00
#
_symmetry.space_group_name_H-M   'P 1'
#
loop_
_entity.id
_entity.type
_entity.pdbx_description
1 polymer ?
#
loop_
_entity_poly.entity_id
_entity_poly.type
_entity_poly.pdbx_seq_one_letter_code
_entity_poly.pdbx_strand_id
1 'polypeptide(L)'
;MARIGQKAMEIAREEGIKVGILRPITLWPFPTKAIAAYADKVKGMLSLELNAGQMVEDIRLAVNGRVKVEHFGRLGGIVPDPDEIVAALKEQLIK
;
A
#
# COMPACT_ATOMS: atom_id res chain seq x y z
N MET A 1 9.88 -1.87 5.66
CA MET A 1 8.99 -1.62 4.50
C MET A 1 9.06 -0.20 3.94
N ALA A 2 9.01 0.87 4.74
CA ALA A 2 8.91 2.24 4.21
C ALA A 2 9.96 2.66 3.15
N ARG A 3 11.25 2.34 3.35
CA ARG A 3 12.32 2.68 2.39
C ARG A 3 12.16 1.96 1.05
N ILE A 4 11.70 0.71 1.09
CA ILE A 4 11.52 -0.12 -0.10
C ILE A 4 10.26 0.32 -0.85
N GLY A 5 9.19 0.63 -0.11
CA GLY A 5 7.99 1.25 -0.69
C GLY A 5 8.30 2.59 -1.36
N GLN A 6 9.23 3.39 -0.82
CA GLN A 6 9.70 4.62 -1.50
C GLN A 6 10.42 4.30 -2.81
N LYS A 7 11.34 3.31 -2.81
CA LYS A 7 12.01 2.88 -4.04
C LYS A 7 11.04 2.34 -5.09
N ALA A 8 10.07 1.52 -4.68
CA ALA A 8 9.02 1.02 -5.56
C ALA A 8 8.16 2.16 -6.12
N MET A 9 7.84 3.18 -5.31
CA MET A 9 7.14 4.38 -5.76
C MET A 9 7.94 5.17 -6.80
N GLU A 10 9.27 5.31 -6.62
CA GLU A 10 10.15 5.95 -7.61
C GLU A 10 10.12 5.19 -8.94
N ILE A 11 10.33 3.87 -8.92
CA ILE A 11 10.33 3.01 -10.11
C ILE A 11 8.97 3.11 -10.83
N ALA A 12 7.86 2.95 -10.10
CA ALA A 12 6.53 3.05 -10.69
C ALA A 12 6.27 4.43 -11.33
N ARG A 13 6.79 5.52 -10.73
CA ARG A 13 6.67 6.86 -11.30
C ARG A 13 7.51 7.05 -12.57
N GLU A 14 8.70 6.45 -12.63
CA GLU A 14 9.53 6.43 -13.84
C GLU A 14 8.79 5.74 -15.01
N GLU A 15 7.96 4.75 -14.71
CA GLU A 15 7.08 4.07 -15.67
C GLU A 15 5.77 4.84 -15.96
N GLY A 16 5.61 6.06 -15.44
CA GLY A 16 4.43 6.91 -15.66
C GLY A 16 3.23 6.61 -14.77
N ILE A 17 3.36 5.74 -13.76
CA ILE A 17 2.29 5.41 -12.81
C ILE A 17 2.23 6.49 -11.72
N LYS A 18 1.08 7.16 -11.62
CA LYS A 18 0.81 8.13 -10.55
C LYS A 18 0.53 7.41 -9.23
N VAL A 19 1.59 7.13 -8.48
CA VAL A 19 1.52 6.50 -7.16
C VAL A 19 2.11 7.39 -6.06
N GLY A 20 1.59 7.27 -4.85
CA GLY A 20 2.09 7.92 -3.64
C GLY A 20 2.21 6.93 -2.50
N ILE A 21 2.89 7.32 -1.42
CA ILE A 21 3.08 6.49 -0.23
C ILE A 21 2.47 7.17 0.99
N LEU A 22 1.62 6.43 1.71
CA LEU A 22 1.19 6.79 3.06
C LEU A 22 2.01 5.93 4.02
N ARG A 23 2.89 6.57 4.81
CA ARG A 23 3.71 5.90 5.81
C ARG A 23 3.20 6.25 7.21
N PRO A 24 2.46 5.35 7.90
CA PRO A 24 2.12 5.54 9.30
C PRO A 24 3.41 5.66 10.14
N ILE A 25 3.50 6.71 10.94
CA ILE A 25 4.56 6.85 11.98
C ILE A 25 4.01 6.29 13.31
N THR A 26 2.73 6.52 13.55
CA THR A 26 1.99 6.06 14.71
C THR A 26 0.98 5.00 14.27
N LEU A 27 1.04 3.82 14.88
CA LEU A 27 0.10 2.72 14.61
C LEU A 27 -1.15 2.80 15.48
N TRP A 28 -1.02 3.33 16.69
CA TRP A 28 -2.15 3.59 17.57
C TRP A 28 -2.06 5.00 18.16
N PRO A 29 -3.10 5.84 17.99
CA PRO A 29 -4.35 5.57 17.26
C PRO A 29 -4.12 5.34 15.75
N PHE A 30 -4.88 4.42 15.15
CA PHE A 30 -4.74 4.06 13.74
C PHE A 30 -5.08 5.26 12.82
N PRO A 31 -4.36 5.49 11.71
CA PRO A 31 -4.50 6.68 10.87
C PRO A 31 -5.72 6.65 9.93
N THR A 32 -6.89 6.25 10.44
CA THR A 32 -8.15 6.12 9.68
C THR A 32 -8.49 7.39 8.89
N LYS A 33 -8.37 8.57 9.51
CA LYS A 33 -8.69 9.86 8.87
C LYS A 33 -7.80 10.14 7.65
N ALA A 34 -6.51 9.81 7.76
CA ALA A 34 -5.56 10.04 6.67
C ALA A 34 -5.85 9.08 5.50
N ILE A 35 -6.14 7.82 5.79
CA ILE A 35 -6.52 6.82 4.77
C ILE A 35 -7.82 7.23 4.08
N ALA A 36 -8.87 7.53 4.85
CA ALA A 36 -10.17 7.92 4.31
C ALA A 36 -10.10 9.17 3.42
N ALA A 37 -9.27 10.17 3.76
CA ALA A 37 -9.10 11.40 2.98
C ALA A 37 -8.52 11.21 1.57
N TYR A 38 -7.94 10.04 1.30
CA TYR A 38 -7.41 9.67 -0.03
C TYR A 38 -8.25 8.61 -0.73
N ALA A 39 -9.21 7.99 -0.05
CA ALA A 39 -10.04 6.94 -0.64
C ALA A 39 -10.78 7.42 -1.91
N ASP A 40 -11.21 8.69 -1.98
CA ASP A 40 -11.89 9.24 -3.17
C ASP A 40 -10.94 9.80 -4.24
N LYS A 41 -9.63 9.72 -4.02
CA LYS A 41 -8.61 10.38 -4.88
C LYS A 41 -7.70 9.41 -5.62
N VAL A 42 -7.77 8.13 -5.30
CA VAL A 42 -6.91 7.08 -5.85
C VAL A 42 -7.76 5.97 -6.46
N LYS A 43 -7.16 5.14 -7.32
CA LYS A 43 -7.86 3.97 -7.88
C LYS A 43 -7.90 2.78 -6.92
N GLY A 44 -6.97 2.73 -5.98
CA GLY A 44 -6.82 1.68 -5.00
C GLY A 44 -5.68 1.94 -4.03
N MET A 45 -5.58 1.11 -3.01
CA MET A 45 -4.51 1.13 -2.01
C MET A 45 -3.90 -0.26 -1.87
N LEU A 46 -2.57 -0.33 -1.79
CA LEU A 46 -1.83 -1.57 -1.57
C LEU A 46 -1.19 -1.52 -0.18
N SER A 47 -1.60 -2.43 0.72
CA SER A 47 -0.95 -2.62 2.01
C SER A 47 0.36 -3.37 1.82
N LEU A 48 1.48 -2.80 2.28
CA LEU A 48 2.80 -3.42 2.21
C LEU A 48 3.20 -3.87 3.62
N GLU A 49 3.19 -5.18 3.89
CA GLU A 49 3.45 -5.72 5.23
C GLU A 49 4.50 -6.84 5.23
N LEU A 50 5.21 -7.00 6.36
CA LEU A 50 6.11 -8.14 6.60
C LEU A 50 5.43 -9.21 7.46
N ASN A 51 4.12 -9.39 7.25
CA ASN A 51 3.27 -10.33 7.95
C ASN A 51 2.11 -10.79 7.03
N ALA A 52 1.16 -11.54 7.59
CA ALA A 52 0.03 -12.12 6.86
C ALA A 52 -1.18 -11.16 6.64
N GLY A 53 -1.01 -9.84 6.80
CA GLY A 53 -2.08 -8.86 6.69
C GLY A 53 -2.69 -8.50 8.04
N GLN A 54 -1.86 -8.05 8.98
CA GLN A 54 -2.33 -7.64 10.31
C GLN A 54 -3.12 -6.33 10.26
N MET A 55 -2.86 -5.47 9.27
CA MET A 55 -3.46 -4.13 9.21
C MET A 55 -4.33 -3.88 7.98
N VAL A 56 -4.27 -4.76 6.96
CA VAL A 56 -5.05 -4.58 5.72
C VAL A 56 -6.56 -4.44 5.99
N GLU A 57 -7.09 -5.15 7.00
CA GLU A 57 -8.50 -5.05 7.37
C GLU A 57 -8.84 -3.69 7.98
N ASP A 58 -7.97 -3.09 8.79
CA ASP A 58 -8.15 -1.72 9.29
C ASP A 58 -8.11 -0.69 8.15
N ILE A 59 -7.25 -0.90 7.14
CA ILE A 59 -7.20 -0.06 5.93
C ILE A 59 -8.52 -0.21 5.16
N ARG A 60 -9.03 -1.43 4.97
CA ARG A 60 -10.33 -1.71 4.33
C ARG A 60 -11.47 -1.02 5.06
N LEU A 61 -11.51 -1.11 6.38
CA LEU A 61 -12.48 -0.43 7.22
C LEU A 61 -12.38 1.10 7.08
N ALA A 62 -11.17 1.66 7.08
CA ALA A 62 -10.95 3.10 6.91
C ALA A 62 -11.38 3.61 5.53
N VAL A 63 -11.13 2.81 4.48
CA VAL A 63 -11.58 3.09 3.11
C VAL A 63 -13.10 2.95 2.98
N ASN A 64 -13.71 2.05 3.75
CA ASN A 64 -15.15 1.77 3.75
C ASN A 64 -15.69 1.46 2.35
N GLY A 65 -14.98 0.59 1.62
CA GLY A 65 -15.39 0.11 0.30
C GLY A 65 -15.31 1.11 -0.86
N ARG A 66 -14.86 2.35 -0.62
CA ARG A 66 -14.77 3.38 -1.68
C ARG A 66 -13.78 3.03 -2.78
N VAL A 67 -12.67 2.37 -2.44
CA VAL A 67 -11.67 1.88 -3.38
C VAL A 67 -11.21 0.49 -3.02
N LYS A 68 -10.63 -0.19 -4.01
CA LYS A 68 -10.04 -1.51 -3.82
C LYS A 68 -8.83 -1.41 -2.89
N VAL A 69 -8.77 -2.30 -1.90
CA VAL A 69 -7.64 -2.42 -0.97
C VAL A 69 -7.07 -3.82 -1.04
N GLU A 70 -5.82 -3.92 -1.44
CA GLU A 70 -5.10 -5.17 -1.65
C GLU A 70 -3.93 -5.29 -0.69
N HIS A 71 -3.45 -6.52 -0.55
CA HIS A 71 -2.36 -6.87 0.37
C HIS A 71 -1.18 -7.45 -0.39
N PHE A 72 0.01 -6.91 -0.11
CA PHE A 72 1.28 -7.50 -0.50
C PHE A 72 2.14 -7.72 0.74
N GLY A 73 2.16 -8.98 1.19
CA GLY A 73 2.83 -9.43 2.39
C GLY A 73 4.00 -10.37 2.12
N ARG A 74 5.08 -10.24 2.91
CA ARG A 74 6.11 -11.29 3.03
C ARG A 74 6.15 -11.84 4.45
N LEU A 75 6.38 -13.15 4.59
CA LEU A 75 6.49 -13.83 5.88
C LEU A 75 7.95 -14.19 6.19
N GLY A 76 8.25 -14.47 7.45
CA GLY A 76 9.57 -14.97 7.87
C GLY A 76 10.70 -13.95 7.80
N GLY A 77 10.39 -12.65 7.82
CA GLY A 77 11.40 -11.58 7.76
C GLY A 77 12.01 -11.36 6.38
N ILE A 78 11.50 -12.05 5.34
CA ILE A 78 11.92 -11.85 3.96
C ILE A 78 11.49 -10.46 3.51
N VAL A 79 12.46 -9.69 3.05
CA VAL A 79 12.25 -8.35 2.54
C VAL A 79 12.09 -8.45 1.01
N PRO A 80 10.95 -8.00 0.44
CA PRO A 80 10.73 -8.09 -1.01
C PRO A 80 11.57 -7.06 -1.77
N ASP A 81 11.86 -7.37 -3.03
CA ASP A 81 12.48 -6.42 -3.94
C ASP A 81 11.48 -5.32 -4.37
N PRO A 82 11.93 -4.08 -4.62
CA PRO A 82 11.06 -3.00 -5.08
C PRO A 82 10.25 -3.35 -6.33
N ASP A 83 10.85 -4.06 -7.29
CA ASP A 83 10.21 -4.46 -8.55
C ASP A 83 9.04 -5.43 -8.31
N GLU A 84 9.12 -6.29 -7.30
CA GLU A 84 8.02 -7.19 -6.94
C GLU A 84 6.80 -6.40 -6.44
N ILE A 85 7.05 -5.32 -5.69
CA ILE A 85 5.98 -4.43 -5.22
C ILE A 85 5.33 -3.70 -6.40
N VAL A 86 6.12 -3.24 -7.37
CA VAL A 86 5.61 -2.58 -8.58
C VAL A 86 4.78 -3.55 -9.41
N ALA A 87 5.25 -4.80 -9.57
CA ALA A 87 4.51 -5.85 -10.26
C ALA A 87 3.17 -6.13 -9.58
N ALA A 88 3.15 -6.29 -8.25
CA ALA A 88 1.93 -6.48 -7.47
C ALA A 88 0.97 -5.29 -7.61
N LEU A 89 1.48 -4.05 -7.54
CA LEU A 89 0.69 -2.83 -7.74
C LEU A 89 -0.02 -2.84 -9.11
N LYS A 90 0.72 -3.16 -10.17
CA LYS A 90 0.18 -3.22 -11.54
C LYS A 90 -0.89 -4.31 -11.66
N GLU A 91 -0.58 -5.52 -11.19
CA GLU A 91 -1.47 -6.67 -11.31
C GLU A 91 -2.78 -6.50 -10.53
N GLN A 92 -2.69 -5.95 -9.33
CA GLN A 92 -3.82 -5.95 -8.40
C GLN A 92 -4.69 -4.70 -8.52
N LEU A 93 -4.14 -3.56 -8.93
CA LEU A 93 -4.85 -2.26 -8.90
C LEU A 93 -4.93 -1.52 -10.26
N ILE A 94 -4.13 -1.88 -11.27
CA ILE A 94 -4.03 -1.11 -12.54
C ILE A 94 -4.54 -1.91 -13.75
N LYS A 95 -4.85 -3.20 -13.60
CA LYS A 95 -5.51 -4.00 -14.64
C LYS A 95 -6.81 -3.36 -15.15
#